data_AF-A0AAD1ZPC4-F1
#
_entry.id   AF-A0AAD1ZPC4-F1
#
_cell.length_a   1.000
_cell.length_b   1.000
_cell.length_c   1.000
_cell.angle_alpha   90.00
_cell.angle_beta   90.00
_cell.angle_gamma   90.00
#
_symmetry.space_group_name_H-M   'P 1'
#
loop_
_entity.id
_entity.type
_entity.pdbx_description
1 polymer ?
#
loop_
_entity_poly.entity_id
_entity_poly.type
_entity_poly.pdbx_seq_one_letter_code
_entity_poly.pdbx_strand_id
1 'polypeptide(L)'
;MANSLFTSSFNVLRSKASESSMSSPNNQCHTFKSILYFPVTPRFYSAQKKNVTMCASMDGVDSLNSTSFSTKSEQDTDYVPVPIVLIDQDSDPDSTIVQLSFGDRLGALIDTMKALKDLGLDVLKGTVTTENSVSQTNFFITGSSNGRKVEDPDLLERIRLTIINNLLKYHPESSERLAMGEAFGIKAPEKKLDIDIATHIQVKDDGPKRSLLCIVTADRPGLLMEIIKIIADVNINVESAEIDTEGLIAKDKFHVSYRGAALNSSLSQVLINCLRYYLRRPETDDASY
;
A
#
# COMPACT_ATOMS: atom_id res chain seq x y z
N MET A 1 -49.00 -14.04 50.29
CA MET A 1 -47.87 -14.48 51.13
C MET A 1 -46.59 -13.90 50.53
N ALA A 2 -45.82 -13.27 51.42
CA ALA A 2 -44.51 -12.62 51.33
C ALA A 2 -43.66 -12.66 50.04
N ASN A 3 -43.21 -11.47 49.65
CA ASN A 3 -41.91 -11.16 49.02
C ASN A 3 -40.79 -11.15 50.10
N SER A 4 -39.58 -11.58 49.74
CA SER A 4 -38.29 -11.29 50.41
C SER A 4 -37.15 -11.56 49.40
N LEU A 5 -36.42 -10.58 48.86
CA LEU A 5 -35.31 -9.78 49.41
C LEU A 5 -34.07 -10.57 49.84
N PHE A 6 -32.93 -10.32 49.16
CA PHE A 6 -31.53 -10.19 49.64
C PHE A 6 -30.67 -9.79 48.41
N THR A 7 -30.42 -8.50 48.13
CA THR A 7 -29.30 -7.64 48.56
C THR A 7 -27.88 -8.21 48.37
N SER A 8 -27.11 -7.59 47.46
CA SER A 8 -25.67 -7.40 47.63
C SER A 8 -25.26 -6.03 47.08
N SER A 9 -24.95 -5.13 48.00
CA SER A 9 -24.31 -3.83 47.80
C SER A 9 -22.83 -4.03 47.42
N PHE A 10 -22.25 -3.21 46.54
CA PHE A 10 -20.88 -2.68 46.70
C PHE A 10 -20.63 -1.45 45.81
N ASN A 11 -20.64 -0.30 46.49
CA ASN A 11 -19.86 0.93 46.35
C ASN A 11 -19.44 1.50 44.98
N VAL A 12 -20.08 2.64 44.69
CA VAL A 12 -19.59 3.78 43.91
C VAL A 12 -18.39 4.42 44.62
N LEU A 13 -17.29 4.65 43.90
CA LEU A 13 -16.29 5.64 44.31
C LEU A 13 -16.26 6.81 43.31
N ARG A 14 -16.52 7.99 43.86
CA ARG A 14 -16.51 9.31 43.23
C ARG A 14 -15.33 10.09 43.81
N SER A 15 -14.39 10.55 42.98
CA SER A 15 -13.45 11.63 43.33
C SER A 15 -13.41 12.62 42.18
N LYS A 16 -14.14 13.74 42.26
CA LYS A 16 -13.71 15.06 42.75
C LYS A 16 -12.58 15.69 41.92
N ALA A 17 -12.99 16.70 41.16
CA ALA A 17 -12.15 17.73 40.56
C ALA A 17 -11.59 18.69 41.63
N SER A 18 -10.42 19.25 41.36
CA SER A 18 -9.88 20.45 42.00
C SER A 18 -9.03 21.22 40.98
N GLU A 19 -9.32 22.51 40.86
CA GLU A 19 -8.73 23.51 39.96
C GLU A 19 -7.44 24.15 40.49
N SER A 20 -6.79 24.90 39.59
CA SER A 20 -5.76 25.96 39.76
C SER A 20 -4.30 25.46 39.83
N SER A 21 -3.30 26.06 39.18
CA SER A 21 -3.14 27.39 38.57
C SER A 21 -1.99 27.42 37.54
N MET A 22 -1.95 28.51 36.77
CA MET A 22 -1.13 28.87 35.61
C MET A 22 0.40 28.70 35.73
N SER A 23 1.03 28.26 34.64
CA SER A 23 2.17 28.98 34.04
C SER A 23 2.36 28.60 32.56
N SER A 24 2.48 29.60 31.70
CA SER A 24 3.03 29.55 30.33
C SER A 24 4.16 30.59 30.28
N PRO A 25 5.14 30.54 29.36
CA PRO A 25 4.86 30.83 27.94
C PRO A 25 5.68 30.06 26.87
N ASN A 26 5.07 30.03 25.67
CA ASN A 26 5.65 30.14 24.32
C ASN A 26 6.79 29.23 23.84
N ASN A 27 6.48 28.40 22.83
CA ASN A 27 6.69 28.82 21.43
C ASN A 27 5.86 27.96 20.45
N GLN A 28 5.03 28.64 19.66
CA GLN A 28 4.25 28.11 18.55
C GLN A 28 5.11 27.95 17.30
N CYS A 29 4.88 26.88 16.54
CA CYS A 29 4.93 26.95 15.08
C CYS A 29 3.85 26.02 14.53
N HIS A 30 2.77 26.62 14.04
CA HIS A 30 1.66 25.93 13.36
C HIS A 30 2.02 25.71 11.90
N THR A 31 2.04 24.46 11.44
CA THR A 31 1.97 24.15 10.01
C THR A 31 0.61 23.56 9.67
N PHE A 32 -0.06 24.23 8.74
CA PHE A 32 -1.36 23.87 8.21
C PHE A 32 -1.29 22.51 7.49
N LYS A 33 -1.95 21.48 8.04
CA LYS A 33 -2.27 20.26 7.31
C LYS A 33 -3.50 20.53 6.44
N SER A 34 -3.30 20.60 5.13
CA SER A 34 -4.42 20.62 4.18
C SER A 34 -4.93 19.18 4.01
N ILE A 35 -6.00 18.84 4.71
CA ILE A 35 -6.67 17.54 4.59
C ILE A 35 -7.84 17.74 3.62
N LEU A 36 -7.70 17.23 2.39
CA LEU A 36 -8.80 17.20 1.42
C LEU A 36 -9.69 15.99 1.73
N TYR A 37 -10.80 16.23 2.43
CA TYR A 37 -11.89 15.27 2.57
C TYR A 37 -12.79 15.35 1.34
N PHE A 38 -12.88 14.29 0.55
CA PHE A 38 -13.90 14.14 -0.48
C PHE A 38 -15.03 13.22 0.04
N PRO A 39 -16.22 13.75 0.34
CA PRO A 39 -17.38 12.90 0.63
C PRO A 39 -18.01 12.41 -0.68
N VAL A 40 -18.03 11.09 -0.90
CA VAL A 40 -18.87 10.48 -1.93
C VAL A 40 -20.21 10.11 -1.29
N THR A 41 -21.26 10.84 -1.61
CA THR A 41 -22.64 10.49 -1.20
C THR A 41 -23.35 9.79 -2.37
N PRO A 42 -24.16 8.75 -2.11
CA PRO A 42 -25.04 8.21 -3.14
C PRO A 42 -26.28 9.09 -3.23
N ARG A 43 -26.55 9.69 -4.40
CA ARG A 43 -27.84 10.36 -4.64
C ARG A 43 -28.53 9.84 -5.90
N PHE A 44 -29.70 9.28 -5.63
CA PHE A 44 -30.77 8.91 -6.53
C PHE A 44 -31.23 10.09 -7.40
N TYR A 45 -31.60 9.78 -8.64
CA TYR A 45 -32.17 10.69 -9.62
C TYR A 45 -33.46 11.36 -9.14
N SER A 46 -33.54 12.69 -9.29
CA SER A 46 -34.79 13.41 -9.50
C SER A 46 -34.51 14.74 -10.20
N ALA A 47 -35.09 14.91 -11.39
CA ALA A 47 -34.95 16.09 -12.22
C ALA A 47 -35.74 17.28 -11.66
N GLN A 48 -35.14 18.48 -11.66
CA GLN A 48 -35.88 19.75 -11.72
C GLN A 48 -34.95 20.87 -12.25
N LYS A 49 -35.38 21.50 -13.35
CA LYS A 49 -34.77 22.68 -13.97
C LYS A 49 -34.82 23.89 -13.02
N LYS A 50 -33.69 24.56 -12.81
CA LYS A 50 -33.64 25.98 -12.43
C LYS A 50 -32.52 26.69 -13.19
N ASN A 51 -32.89 27.75 -13.90
CA ASN A 51 -32.00 28.61 -14.66
C ASN A 51 -31.24 29.54 -13.70
N VAL A 52 -29.92 29.64 -13.86
CA VAL A 52 -29.10 30.66 -13.19
C VAL A 52 -28.40 31.48 -14.26
N THR A 53 -28.75 32.76 -14.33
CA THR A 53 -28.13 33.79 -15.15
C THR A 53 -26.80 34.20 -14.51
N MET A 54 -25.71 34.11 -15.27
CA MET A 54 -24.42 34.72 -14.92
C MET A 54 -24.06 35.71 -16.02
N CYS A 55 -23.93 36.98 -15.67
CA CYS A 55 -23.41 38.03 -16.54
C CYS A 55 -21.90 38.17 -16.28
N ALA A 56 -21.08 38.11 -17.33
CA ALA A 56 -19.69 38.56 -17.29
C ALA A 56 -19.41 39.35 -18.58
N SER A 57 -18.84 40.55 -18.37
CA SER A 57 -18.59 41.60 -19.36
C SER A 57 -17.62 41.15 -20.46
N MET A 58 -17.90 41.50 -21.70
CA MET A 58 -16.97 41.39 -22.82
C MET A 58 -16.20 42.70 -22.94
N ASP A 59 -14.87 42.61 -22.99
CA ASP A 59 -14.02 43.53 -23.73
C ASP A 59 -12.90 42.69 -24.38
N GLY A 60 -12.72 42.86 -25.68
CA GLY A 60 -11.96 41.95 -26.54
C GLY A 60 -10.56 42.43 -26.96
N VAL A 61 -9.93 41.55 -27.76
CA VAL A 61 -8.78 41.71 -28.71
C VAL A 61 -7.43 42.14 -28.07
N ASP A 62 -6.28 41.51 -28.34
CA ASP A 62 -5.70 41.02 -29.59
C ASP A 62 -4.79 39.79 -29.43
N SER A 63 -4.64 39.06 -30.55
CA SER A 63 -3.68 37.98 -30.77
C SER A 63 -2.26 38.52 -30.93
N LEU A 64 -1.26 37.93 -30.25
CA LEU A 64 0.17 37.99 -30.65
C LEU A 64 0.97 36.86 -29.97
N ASN A 65 1.46 35.96 -30.82
CA ASN A 65 2.64 35.09 -30.70
C ASN A 65 3.38 35.08 -29.35
N SER A 66 3.17 34.05 -28.52
CA SER A 66 4.06 33.75 -27.39
C SER A 66 5.15 32.79 -27.85
N THR A 67 6.25 33.35 -28.34
CA THR A 67 7.58 32.71 -28.28
C THR A 67 7.82 32.26 -26.84
N SER A 68 7.80 30.94 -26.63
CA SER A 68 8.19 30.31 -25.38
C SER A 68 9.66 30.63 -25.10
N PHE A 69 9.84 31.59 -24.19
CA PHE A 69 11.11 32.06 -23.68
C PHE A 69 11.74 30.94 -22.83
N SER A 70 12.77 30.32 -23.36
CA SER A 70 13.68 29.47 -22.60
C SER A 70 14.57 30.35 -21.72
N THR A 71 14.43 30.24 -20.40
CA THR A 71 15.47 30.66 -19.45
C THR A 71 15.58 29.64 -18.33
N LYS A 72 16.79 29.10 -18.24
CA LYS A 72 17.29 27.97 -17.47
C LYS A 72 17.12 28.12 -15.96
N SER A 73 16.76 27.01 -15.32
CA SER A 73 17.48 26.53 -14.14
C SER A 73 17.74 25.03 -14.35
N GLU A 74 18.94 24.72 -14.85
CA GLU A 74 19.50 23.37 -14.88
C GLU A 74 19.87 22.98 -13.44
N GLN A 75 19.14 22.04 -12.81
CA GLN A 75 19.65 20.97 -11.92
C GLN A 75 18.58 19.86 -11.80
N ASP A 76 18.98 18.62 -12.14
CA ASP A 76 18.29 17.32 -12.10
C ASP A 76 17.00 17.12 -12.92
N THR A 77 17.15 16.68 -14.17
CA THR A 77 16.06 16.19 -15.04
C THR A 77 16.27 14.76 -15.52
N ASP A 78 16.86 13.89 -14.71
CA ASP A 78 16.97 12.44 -14.97
C ASP A 78 16.45 11.59 -13.80
N TYR A 79 15.59 12.15 -12.94
CA TYR A 79 14.93 11.37 -11.90
C TYR A 79 13.76 10.58 -12.49
N VAL A 80 14.03 9.36 -12.97
CA VAL A 80 12.96 8.38 -13.19
C VAL A 80 12.36 8.04 -11.82
N PRO A 81 11.03 7.95 -11.65
CA PRO A 81 10.42 7.54 -10.39
C PRO A 81 10.53 6.02 -10.19
N VAL A 82 10.83 5.55 -8.97
CA VAL A 82 10.75 4.12 -8.62
C VAL A 82 9.30 3.79 -8.28
N PRO A 83 8.66 2.82 -8.96
CA PRO A 83 7.33 2.37 -8.58
C PRO A 83 7.40 1.63 -7.24
N ILE A 84 6.59 2.08 -6.29
CA ILE A 84 6.43 1.44 -4.98
C ILE A 84 4.97 1.00 -4.85
N VAL A 85 4.75 -0.27 -4.56
CA VAL A 85 3.44 -0.83 -4.24
C VAL A 85 3.57 -1.66 -2.98
N LEU A 86 2.88 -1.23 -1.93
CA LEU A 86 2.84 -1.85 -0.62
C LEU A 86 1.40 -2.29 -0.33
N ILE A 87 1.21 -3.56 -0.04
CA ILE A 87 -0.06 -4.10 0.44
C ILE A 87 0.13 -4.53 1.89
N ASP A 88 -0.66 -3.94 2.78
CA ASP A 88 -0.58 -4.14 4.23
C ASP A 88 -1.89 -4.76 4.74
N GLN A 89 -1.75 -5.93 5.38
CA GLN A 89 -2.82 -6.66 6.03
C GLN A 89 -2.69 -6.69 7.57
N ASP A 90 -1.82 -5.92 8.20
CA ASP A 90 -1.67 -5.90 9.67
C ASP A 90 -2.22 -4.60 10.29
N SER A 91 -2.06 -3.45 9.62
CA SER A 91 -2.42 -2.14 10.20
C SER A 91 -3.91 -1.92 10.46
N ASP A 92 -4.80 -2.57 9.70
CA ASP A 92 -6.25 -2.44 9.85
C ASP A 92 -6.93 -3.82 9.86
N PRO A 93 -7.79 -4.12 10.85
CA PRO A 93 -8.43 -5.45 10.95
C PRO A 93 -9.55 -5.66 9.93
N ASP A 94 -10.19 -4.60 9.47
CA ASP A 94 -11.43 -4.66 8.68
C ASP A 94 -11.18 -4.46 7.18
N SER A 95 -10.02 -3.94 6.80
CA SER A 95 -9.65 -3.61 5.43
C SER A 95 -8.19 -3.93 5.12
N THR A 96 -7.90 -4.07 3.83
CA THR A 96 -6.53 -4.21 3.34
C THR A 96 -6.07 -2.82 2.89
N ILE A 97 -4.88 -2.39 3.32
CA ILE A 97 -4.34 -1.10 2.92
C ILE A 97 -3.43 -1.30 1.73
N VAL A 98 -3.63 -0.50 0.69
CA VAL A 98 -2.75 -0.46 -0.48
C VAL A 98 -2.13 0.92 -0.56
N GLN A 99 -0.84 0.97 -0.29
CA GLN A 99 -0.03 2.16 -0.43
C GLN A 99 0.74 2.10 -1.74
N LEU A 100 0.80 3.22 -2.44
CA LEU A 100 1.56 3.30 -3.67
C LEU A 100 2.02 4.74 -3.94
N SER A 101 3.17 4.90 -4.61
CA SER A 101 3.66 6.21 -5.02
C SER A 101 3.21 6.51 -6.45
N PHE A 102 2.35 7.49 -6.61
CA PHE A 102 2.08 8.07 -7.92
C PHE A 102 3.07 9.21 -8.12
N GLY A 103 3.59 9.38 -9.33
CA GLY A 103 4.14 10.67 -9.72
C GLY A 103 3.07 11.78 -9.66
N ASP A 104 3.29 12.86 -10.37
CA ASP A 104 2.41 14.03 -10.41
C ASP A 104 1.15 13.86 -11.30
N ARG A 105 0.89 12.65 -11.82
CA ARG A 105 -0.15 12.40 -12.83
C ARG A 105 -1.49 12.03 -12.20
N LEU A 106 -2.40 13.00 -12.08
CA LEU A 106 -3.78 12.80 -11.60
C LEU A 106 -4.55 11.68 -12.34
N GLY A 107 -4.27 11.48 -13.63
CA GLY A 107 -4.87 10.40 -14.42
C GLY A 107 -4.55 9.00 -13.89
N ALA A 108 -3.35 8.78 -13.34
CA ALA A 108 -2.92 7.50 -12.78
C ALA A 108 -3.78 7.08 -11.58
N LEU A 109 -4.15 8.05 -10.74
CA LEU A 109 -4.99 7.82 -9.57
C LEU A 109 -6.40 7.37 -9.96
N ILE A 110 -7.02 8.07 -10.92
CA ILE A 110 -8.39 7.80 -11.37
C ILE A 110 -8.47 6.42 -12.04
N ASP A 111 -7.53 6.12 -12.93
CA ASP A 111 -7.47 4.81 -13.60
C ASP A 111 -7.19 3.69 -12.60
N THR A 112 -6.39 3.94 -11.55
CA THR A 112 -6.16 2.96 -10.49
C THR A 112 -7.42 2.70 -9.66
N MET A 113 -8.15 3.73 -9.23
CA MET A 113 -9.42 3.55 -8.53
C MET A 113 -10.43 2.77 -9.39
N LYS A 114 -10.49 3.07 -10.69
CA LYS A 114 -11.35 2.34 -11.62
C LYS A 114 -10.92 0.88 -11.74
N ALA A 115 -9.63 0.60 -11.89
CA ALA A 115 -9.12 -0.76 -12.02
C ALA A 115 -9.35 -1.59 -10.74
N LEU A 116 -9.22 -0.99 -9.55
CA LEU A 116 -9.59 -1.66 -8.29
C LEU A 116 -11.08 -2.00 -8.26
N LYS A 117 -11.94 -1.10 -8.72
CA LYS A 117 -13.39 -1.36 -8.82
C LYS A 117 -13.71 -2.47 -9.82
N ASP A 118 -13.02 -2.50 -10.96
CA ASP A 118 -13.18 -3.54 -11.99
C ASP A 118 -12.72 -4.93 -11.49
N LEU A 119 -11.81 -4.98 -10.50
CA LEU A 119 -11.46 -6.21 -9.76
C LEU A 119 -12.50 -6.62 -8.71
N GLY A 120 -13.60 -5.87 -8.57
CA GLY A 120 -14.65 -6.14 -7.59
C GLY A 120 -14.28 -5.68 -6.17
N LEU A 121 -13.49 -4.62 -6.05
CA LEU A 121 -13.08 -4.04 -4.77
C LEU A 121 -13.74 -2.67 -4.54
N ASP A 122 -14.05 -2.37 -3.28
CA ASP A 122 -14.54 -1.07 -2.85
C ASP A 122 -13.44 -0.33 -2.07
N VAL A 123 -13.19 0.92 -2.47
CA VAL A 123 -12.27 1.83 -1.78
C VAL A 123 -13.05 2.61 -0.73
N LEU A 124 -12.84 2.30 0.55
CA LEU A 124 -13.52 2.94 1.68
C LEU A 124 -12.97 4.32 2.00
N LYS A 125 -11.64 4.45 1.92
CA LYS A 125 -10.90 5.66 2.27
C LYS A 125 -9.66 5.78 1.40
N GLY A 126 -9.38 6.98 0.95
CA GLY A 126 -8.14 7.33 0.26
C GLY A 126 -7.46 8.49 0.97
N THR A 127 -6.16 8.39 1.23
CA THR A 127 -5.34 9.51 1.71
C THR A 127 -4.19 9.73 0.76
N VAL A 128 -4.01 10.97 0.33
CA VAL A 128 -2.87 11.39 -0.50
C VAL A 128 -1.99 12.29 0.34
N THR A 129 -0.73 11.90 0.51
CA THR A 129 0.29 12.67 1.20
C THR A 129 1.41 12.97 0.22
N THR A 130 1.68 14.24 -0.01
CA THR A 130 2.80 14.67 -0.85
C THR A 130 3.89 15.21 0.04
N GLU A 131 5.00 14.48 0.13
CA GLU A 131 6.20 14.88 0.86
C GLU A 131 7.38 14.95 -0.11
N ASN A 132 8.13 16.06 -0.10
CA ASN A 132 9.36 16.22 -0.89
C ASN A 132 9.23 15.82 -2.37
N SER A 133 8.14 16.22 -3.04
CA SER A 133 7.82 15.90 -4.44
C SER A 133 7.47 14.43 -4.73
N VAL A 134 7.35 13.58 -3.71
CA VAL A 134 6.84 12.20 -3.83
C VAL A 134 5.43 12.15 -3.25
N SER A 135 4.45 11.81 -4.08
CA SER A 135 3.07 11.62 -3.66
C SER A 135 2.82 10.17 -3.30
N GLN A 136 2.66 9.89 -2.01
CA GLN A 136 2.20 8.60 -1.51
C GLN A 136 0.67 8.62 -1.38
N THR A 137 0.04 7.59 -1.92
CA THR A 137 -1.41 7.41 -1.82
C THR A 137 -1.72 6.09 -1.16
N ASN A 138 -2.56 6.14 -0.13
CA ASN A 138 -3.02 4.97 0.60
C ASN A 138 -4.52 4.78 0.38
N PHE A 139 -4.90 3.57 0.01
CA PHE A 139 -6.28 3.14 -0.17
C PHE A 139 -6.64 2.05 0.82
N PHE A 140 -7.76 2.22 1.50
CA PHE A 140 -8.36 1.19 2.34
C PHE A 140 -9.38 0.46 1.47
N ILE A 141 -9.08 -0.81 1.14
CA ILE A 141 -9.87 -1.60 0.20
C ILE A 141 -10.56 -2.77 0.90
N THR A 142 -11.74 -3.12 0.39
CA THR A 142 -12.54 -4.28 0.80
C THR A 142 -13.12 -4.98 -0.41
N GLY A 143 -13.50 -6.25 -0.28
CA GLY A 143 -14.21 -6.97 -1.32
C GLY A 143 -15.64 -6.45 -1.50
N SER A 144 -16.04 -6.11 -2.72
CA SER A 144 -17.35 -5.51 -2.98
C SER A 144 -18.52 -6.47 -2.74
N SER A 145 -18.28 -7.78 -2.87
CA SER A 145 -19.31 -8.80 -2.68
C SER A 145 -19.66 -9.04 -1.20
N ASN A 146 -18.72 -8.83 -0.28
CA ASN A 146 -18.87 -9.22 1.13
C ASN A 146 -18.57 -8.07 2.12
N GLY A 147 -18.00 -6.95 1.66
CA GLY A 147 -17.54 -5.85 2.49
C GLY A 147 -16.42 -6.23 3.46
N ARG A 148 -15.70 -7.32 3.21
CA ARG A 148 -14.63 -7.83 4.08
C ARG A 148 -13.26 -7.48 3.53
N LYS A 149 -12.27 -7.59 4.41
CA LYS A 149 -10.86 -7.52 4.08
C LYS A 149 -10.46 -8.52 2.98
N VAL A 150 -9.50 -8.11 2.16
CA VAL A 150 -8.96 -8.94 1.09
C VAL A 150 -7.84 -9.83 1.63
N GLU A 151 -8.09 -11.13 1.67
CA GLU A 151 -7.16 -12.14 2.19
C GLU A 151 -6.73 -13.16 1.12
N ASP A 152 -7.47 -13.26 0.02
CA ASP A 152 -7.18 -14.21 -1.07
C ASP A 152 -5.86 -13.86 -1.77
N PRO A 153 -4.83 -14.74 -1.72
CA PRO A 153 -3.52 -14.44 -2.26
C PRO A 153 -3.53 -14.20 -3.78
N ASP A 154 -4.39 -14.92 -4.52
CA ASP A 154 -4.57 -14.72 -5.95
C ASP A 154 -5.14 -13.32 -6.26
N LEU A 155 -6.00 -12.80 -5.40
CA LEU A 155 -6.53 -11.45 -5.52
C LEU A 155 -5.50 -10.38 -5.11
N LEU A 156 -4.70 -10.62 -4.07
CA LEU A 156 -3.62 -9.72 -3.66
C LEU A 156 -2.57 -9.55 -4.78
N GLU A 157 -2.17 -10.65 -5.42
CA GLU A 157 -1.26 -10.59 -6.57
C GLU A 157 -1.91 -9.84 -7.74
N ARG A 158 -3.18 -10.10 -8.06
CA ARG A 158 -3.89 -9.36 -9.12
C ARG A 158 -3.98 -7.86 -8.83
N ILE A 159 -4.23 -7.47 -7.58
CA ILE A 159 -4.23 -6.06 -7.17
C ILE A 159 -2.86 -5.44 -7.43
N ARG A 160 -1.80 -6.07 -6.92
CA ARG A 160 -0.41 -5.63 -7.07
C ARG A 160 -0.06 -5.42 -8.54
N LEU A 161 -0.29 -6.43 -9.38
CA LEU A 161 0.02 -6.38 -10.81
C LEU A 161 -0.82 -5.34 -11.56
N THR A 162 -2.10 -5.19 -11.21
CA THR A 162 -2.97 -4.19 -11.85
C THR A 162 -2.49 -2.76 -11.56
N ILE A 163 -2.05 -2.50 -10.33
CA ILE A 163 -1.52 -1.19 -9.94
C ILE A 163 -0.20 -0.91 -10.67
N ILE A 164 0.71 -1.88 -10.70
CA ILE A 164 1.98 -1.77 -11.43
C ILE A 164 1.73 -1.46 -12.92
N ASN A 165 0.80 -2.18 -13.56
CA ASN A 165 0.44 -1.94 -14.97
C ASN A 165 -0.09 -0.53 -15.21
N ASN A 166 -0.94 -0.03 -14.31
CA ASN A 166 -1.44 1.33 -14.40
C ASN A 166 -0.31 2.34 -14.21
N LEU A 167 0.60 2.15 -13.25
CA LEU A 167 1.76 3.02 -13.06
C LEU A 167 2.60 3.11 -14.34
N LEU A 168 2.88 1.98 -15.00
CA LEU A 168 3.68 1.93 -16.23
C LEU A 168 3.00 2.55 -17.44
N LYS A 169 1.67 2.53 -17.51
CA LYS A 169 0.91 3.24 -18.55
C LYS A 169 1.21 4.74 -18.54
N TYR A 170 1.46 5.32 -17.36
CA TYR A 170 1.70 6.74 -17.18
C TYR A 170 3.19 7.10 -17.06
N HIS A 171 4.01 6.16 -16.58
CA HIS A 171 5.45 6.28 -16.40
C HIS A 171 6.18 5.12 -17.11
N PRO A 172 6.18 5.06 -18.45
CA PRO A 172 6.87 4.01 -19.19
C PRO A 172 8.38 4.02 -18.92
N GLU A 173 8.96 5.16 -18.56
CA GLU A 173 10.37 5.28 -18.13
C GLU A 173 10.69 4.43 -16.89
N SER A 174 9.70 4.17 -16.04
CA SER A 174 9.86 3.34 -14.84
C SER A 174 9.89 1.84 -15.14
N SER A 175 9.57 1.41 -16.37
CA SER A 175 9.56 -0.02 -16.72
C SER A 175 10.94 -0.66 -16.64
N GLU A 176 12.00 0.11 -16.90
CA GLU A 176 13.40 -0.33 -16.77
C GLU A 176 13.80 -0.65 -15.32
N ARG A 177 13.04 -0.12 -14.35
CA ARG A 177 13.27 -0.30 -12.91
C ARG A 177 12.42 -1.40 -12.28
N LEU A 178 11.62 -2.10 -13.07
CA LEU A 178 10.89 -3.29 -12.64
C LEU A 178 11.59 -4.54 -13.15
N ALA A 179 11.55 -5.61 -12.37
CA ALA A 179 12.26 -6.86 -12.68
C ALA A 179 11.85 -7.45 -14.03
N MET A 180 10.75 -6.94 -14.59
CA MET A 180 10.19 -7.25 -15.88
C MET A 180 10.10 -6.00 -16.76
N GLY A 181 11.21 -5.56 -17.36
CA GLY A 181 11.06 -4.74 -18.56
C GLY A 181 10.54 -5.53 -19.78
N GLU A 182 10.42 -6.87 -19.71
CA GLU A 182 9.79 -7.69 -20.76
C GLU A 182 8.29 -7.99 -20.56
N ALA A 183 7.75 -8.10 -19.33
CA ALA A 183 6.33 -8.49 -19.14
C ALA A 183 5.36 -7.36 -18.80
N PHE A 184 5.85 -6.22 -18.28
CA PHE A 184 4.98 -5.10 -17.91
C PHE A 184 5.27 -3.82 -18.70
N GLY A 185 6.46 -3.69 -19.30
CA GLY A 185 6.89 -2.50 -20.04
C GLY A 185 6.67 -2.57 -21.55
N ILE A 186 6.50 -1.41 -22.18
CA ILE A 186 6.61 -1.25 -23.64
C ILE A 186 8.09 -1.24 -24.07
N LYS A 187 8.99 -0.86 -23.14
CA LYS A 187 10.44 -0.76 -23.35
C LYS A 187 11.16 -1.81 -22.50
N ALA A 188 11.85 -2.74 -23.17
CA ALA A 188 12.73 -3.70 -22.53
C ALA A 188 13.87 -2.97 -21.80
N PRO A 189 14.40 -3.49 -20.68
CA PRO A 189 15.52 -2.87 -20.00
C PRO A 189 16.73 -2.90 -20.96
N GLU A 190 17.36 -1.76 -21.19
CA GLU A 190 18.53 -1.67 -22.09
C GLU A 190 19.72 -2.51 -21.59
N LYS A 191 19.73 -2.81 -20.29
CA LYS A 191 20.66 -3.73 -19.64
C LYS A 191 19.83 -4.78 -18.92
N LYS A 192 20.02 -6.07 -19.24
CA LYS A 192 19.66 -7.14 -18.30
C LYS A 192 20.40 -6.82 -17.02
N LEU A 193 19.67 -6.30 -16.04
CA LEU A 193 20.24 -5.99 -14.74
C LEU A 193 20.54 -7.34 -14.12
N ASP A 194 21.78 -7.80 -14.34
CA ASP A 194 22.46 -8.83 -13.57
C ASP A 194 22.76 -8.25 -12.18
N ILE A 195 21.69 -7.80 -11.52
CA ILE A 195 21.75 -7.53 -10.10
C ILE A 195 21.52 -8.89 -9.51
N ASP A 196 22.62 -9.51 -9.08
CA ASP A 196 22.63 -10.61 -8.13
C ASP A 196 21.99 -10.10 -6.83
N ILE A 197 20.68 -9.91 -6.85
CA ILE A 197 19.87 -9.61 -5.67
C ILE A 197 19.86 -10.90 -4.88
N ALA A 198 20.86 -11.04 -4.04
CA ALA A 198 21.00 -12.14 -3.10
C ALA A 198 19.68 -12.31 -2.34
N THR A 199 19.19 -13.54 -2.30
CA THR A 199 17.92 -13.85 -1.63
C THR A 199 18.18 -14.00 -0.14
N HIS A 200 17.66 -13.05 0.64
CA HIS A 200 17.79 -13.04 2.09
C HIS A 200 16.47 -13.48 2.72
N ILE A 201 16.51 -14.54 3.51
CA ILE A 201 15.33 -15.08 4.21
C ILE A 201 15.65 -15.16 5.69
N GLN A 202 14.79 -14.58 6.52
CA GLN A 202 14.94 -14.56 7.99
C GLN A 202 13.62 -14.89 8.66
N VAL A 203 13.66 -15.63 9.76
CA VAL A 203 12.52 -15.84 10.66
C VAL A 203 12.85 -15.20 12.00
N LYS A 204 11.98 -14.33 12.48
CA LYS A 204 12.12 -13.58 13.74
C LYS A 204 10.98 -13.91 14.69
N ASP A 205 11.19 -13.65 15.97
CA ASP A 205 10.14 -13.72 16.98
C ASP A 205 9.09 -12.63 16.73
N ASP A 206 7.82 -12.99 16.85
CA ASP A 206 6.67 -12.09 16.69
C ASP A 206 5.56 -12.43 17.70
N GLY A 207 6.00 -12.77 18.91
CA GLY A 207 5.14 -13.16 20.01
C GLY A 207 4.86 -14.67 20.07
N PRO A 208 4.10 -15.12 21.07
CA PRO A 208 3.97 -16.55 21.40
C PRO A 208 3.16 -17.36 20.38
N LYS A 209 2.32 -16.69 19.57
CA LYS A 209 1.38 -17.34 18.66
C LYS A 209 1.86 -17.40 17.22
N ARG A 210 2.85 -16.60 16.85
CA ARG A 210 3.29 -16.42 15.47
C ARG A 210 4.77 -16.04 15.40
N SER A 211 5.34 -16.16 14.22
CA SER A 211 6.70 -15.74 13.89
C SER A 211 6.66 -14.83 12.68
N LEU A 212 7.64 -13.96 12.56
CA LEU A 212 7.75 -13.05 11.42
C LEU A 212 8.76 -13.62 10.41
N LEU A 213 8.27 -14.05 9.27
CA LEU A 213 9.09 -14.42 8.11
C LEU A 213 9.35 -13.17 7.27
N CYS A 214 10.60 -12.82 7.04
CA CYS A 214 11.02 -11.74 6.14
C CYS A 214 11.75 -12.32 4.94
N ILE A 215 11.35 -11.93 3.73
CA ILE A 215 11.94 -12.35 2.47
C ILE A 215 12.34 -11.11 1.69
N VAL A 216 13.61 -11.01 1.32
CA VAL A 216 14.11 -10.02 0.37
C VAL A 216 14.69 -10.77 -0.81
N THR A 217 14.08 -10.60 -1.98
CA THR A 217 14.51 -11.26 -3.22
C THR A 217 14.18 -10.38 -4.42
N ALA A 218 14.68 -10.74 -5.59
CA ALA A 218 14.30 -10.07 -6.81
C ALA A 218 12.86 -10.43 -7.20
N ASP A 219 12.05 -9.39 -7.41
CA ASP A 219 10.63 -9.50 -7.72
C ASP A 219 10.40 -10.17 -9.09
N ARG A 220 9.22 -10.77 -9.26
CA ARG A 220 8.69 -11.28 -10.54
C ARG A 220 7.19 -11.54 -10.41
N PRO A 221 6.41 -11.47 -11.50
CA PRO A 221 5.02 -11.91 -11.49
C PRO A 221 4.90 -13.35 -10.98
N GLY A 222 3.96 -13.58 -10.06
CA GLY A 222 3.73 -14.90 -9.47
C GLY A 222 4.64 -15.25 -8.30
N LEU A 223 5.63 -14.40 -7.94
CA LEU A 223 6.51 -14.61 -6.79
C LEU A 223 5.71 -14.81 -5.49
N LEU A 224 4.72 -13.95 -5.24
CA LEU A 224 3.87 -14.03 -4.05
C LEU A 224 3.16 -15.39 -3.95
N MET A 225 2.59 -15.85 -5.06
CA MET A 225 1.90 -17.15 -5.11
C MET A 225 2.85 -18.31 -4.89
N GLU A 226 4.06 -18.23 -5.43
CA GLU A 226 5.11 -19.24 -5.22
C GLU A 226 5.52 -19.30 -3.74
N ILE A 227 5.77 -18.15 -3.10
CA ILE A 227 6.10 -18.07 -1.68
C ILE A 227 4.97 -18.67 -0.83
N ILE A 228 3.73 -18.25 -1.04
CA ILE A 228 2.57 -18.71 -0.27
C ILE A 228 2.36 -20.22 -0.43
N LYS A 229 2.55 -20.74 -1.65
CA LYS A 229 2.48 -22.18 -1.91
C LYS A 229 3.56 -22.94 -1.15
N ILE A 230 4.81 -22.47 -1.15
CA ILE A 230 5.90 -23.10 -0.39
C ILE A 230 5.59 -23.12 1.11
N ILE A 231 5.09 -22.01 1.67
CA ILE A 231 4.70 -21.93 3.08
C ILE A 231 3.59 -22.96 3.39
N ALA A 232 2.58 -23.04 2.53
CA ALA A 232 1.47 -23.99 2.66
C ALA A 232 1.92 -25.45 2.52
N ASP A 233 2.85 -25.76 1.61
CA ASP A 233 3.41 -27.11 1.40
C ASP A 233 4.19 -27.60 2.63
N VAL A 234 4.80 -26.70 3.41
CA VAL A 234 5.44 -26.99 4.71
C VAL A 234 4.39 -27.07 5.85
N ASN A 235 3.10 -26.90 5.53
CA ASN A 235 1.98 -26.91 6.47
C ASN A 235 2.10 -25.81 7.55
N ILE A 236 2.59 -24.64 7.14
CA ILE A 236 2.63 -23.42 7.94
C ILE A 236 1.51 -22.50 7.46
N ASN A 237 0.85 -21.83 8.41
CA ASN A 237 -0.23 -20.90 8.14
C ASN A 237 0.33 -19.49 7.97
N VAL A 238 -0.21 -18.73 7.01
CA VAL A 238 -0.01 -17.28 6.89
C VAL A 238 -1.23 -16.59 7.50
N GLU A 239 -1.01 -15.74 8.50
CA GLU A 239 -2.07 -15.00 9.20
C GLU A 239 -2.32 -13.62 8.58
N SER A 240 -1.24 -12.92 8.24
CA SER A 240 -1.25 -11.63 7.55
C SER A 240 0.08 -11.42 6.84
N ALA A 241 0.09 -10.52 5.85
CA ALA A 241 1.29 -10.18 5.10
C ALA A 241 1.43 -8.67 4.87
N GLU A 242 2.68 -8.25 4.74
CA GLU A 242 3.11 -6.98 4.17
C GLU A 242 3.84 -7.31 2.87
N ILE A 243 3.25 -6.99 1.72
CA ILE A 243 3.79 -7.27 0.39
C ILE A 243 4.34 -5.97 -0.16
N ASP A 244 5.66 -5.86 -0.29
CA ASP A 244 6.35 -4.62 -0.64
C ASP A 244 7.16 -4.82 -1.92
N THR A 245 6.74 -4.16 -2.99
CA THR A 245 7.46 -4.11 -4.24
C THR A 245 8.08 -2.73 -4.43
N GLU A 246 9.41 -2.68 -4.41
CA GLU A 246 10.20 -1.47 -4.70
C GLU A 246 11.11 -1.75 -5.91
N GLY A 247 10.66 -1.31 -7.09
CA GLY A 247 11.39 -1.54 -8.33
C GLY A 247 11.63 -3.02 -8.64
N LEU A 248 12.87 -3.48 -8.51
CA LEU A 248 13.30 -4.86 -8.83
C LEU A 248 13.22 -5.81 -7.64
N ILE A 249 12.94 -5.30 -6.45
CA ILE A 249 13.08 -6.02 -5.19
C ILE A 249 11.71 -6.19 -4.56
N ALA A 250 11.41 -7.42 -4.14
CA ALA A 250 10.32 -7.73 -3.25
C ALA A 250 10.86 -7.84 -1.82
N LYS A 251 10.20 -7.15 -0.87
CA LYS A 251 10.54 -7.13 0.56
C LYS A 251 9.34 -7.58 1.38
N ASP A 252 8.97 -8.84 1.22
CA ASP A 252 7.74 -9.36 1.80
C ASP A 252 7.94 -9.78 3.25
N LYS A 253 6.94 -9.50 4.09
CA LYS A 253 6.85 -9.98 5.46
C LYS A 253 5.58 -10.79 5.64
N PHE A 254 5.68 -11.93 6.29
CA PHE A 254 4.55 -12.80 6.59
C PHE A 254 4.52 -13.10 8.08
N HIS A 255 3.37 -12.85 8.69
CA HIS A 255 3.06 -13.34 10.02
C HIS A 255 2.63 -14.79 9.88
N VAL A 256 3.47 -15.72 10.34
CA VAL A 256 3.29 -17.15 10.13
C VAL A 256 3.16 -17.91 11.44
N SER A 257 2.35 -18.96 11.44
CA SER A 257 2.18 -19.83 12.61
C SER A 257 2.09 -21.30 12.23
N TYR A 258 2.46 -22.16 13.17
CA TYR A 258 2.28 -23.59 13.06
C TYR A 258 1.37 -24.06 14.18
N ARG A 259 0.16 -24.53 13.82
CA ARG A 259 -0.86 -24.97 14.78
C ARG A 259 -1.19 -23.91 15.84
N GLY A 260 -1.20 -22.63 15.44
CA GLY A 260 -1.50 -21.50 16.31
C GLY A 260 -0.39 -21.10 17.30
N ALA A 261 0.84 -21.55 17.06
CA ALA A 261 2.02 -21.19 17.83
C ALA A 261 3.15 -20.69 16.93
N ALA A 262 4.10 -19.95 17.53
CA ALA A 262 5.33 -19.54 16.88
C ALA A 262 6.15 -20.75 16.38
N LEU A 263 6.90 -20.56 15.30
CA LEU A 263 7.76 -21.60 14.71
C LEU A 263 8.94 -21.91 15.65
N ASN A 264 9.20 -23.19 15.87
CA ASN A 264 10.43 -23.61 16.56
C ASN A 264 11.64 -23.55 15.61
N SER A 265 12.85 -23.64 16.16
CA SER A 265 14.08 -23.52 15.38
C SER A 265 14.19 -24.52 14.23
N SER A 266 13.77 -25.77 14.44
CA SER A 266 13.81 -26.80 13.40
C SER A 266 12.87 -26.49 12.24
N LEU A 267 11.63 -26.09 12.54
CA LEU A 267 10.63 -25.77 11.51
C LEU A 267 10.99 -24.48 10.77
N SER A 268 11.51 -23.48 11.47
CA SER A 268 12.08 -22.26 10.87
C SER A 268 13.19 -22.61 9.88
N GLN A 269 14.10 -23.53 10.25
CA GLN A 269 15.19 -23.94 9.37
C GLN A 269 14.69 -24.69 8.13
N VAL A 270 13.68 -25.56 8.28
CA VAL A 270 13.04 -26.25 7.13
C VAL A 270 12.42 -25.23 6.18
N LEU A 271 11.63 -24.29 6.70
CA LEU A 271 11.00 -23.25 5.90
C LEU A 271 12.03 -22.40 5.14
N ILE A 272 13.08 -21.94 5.85
CA ILE A 272 14.17 -21.16 5.25
C ILE A 272 14.84 -21.96 4.12
N ASN A 273 15.13 -23.24 4.33
CA ASN A 273 15.78 -24.07 3.32
C ASN A 273 14.87 -24.33 2.10
N CYS A 274 13.58 -24.56 2.31
CA CYS A 274 12.61 -24.72 1.22
C CYS A 274 12.51 -23.44 0.39
N LEU A 275 12.33 -22.28 1.02
CA LEU A 275 12.27 -21.00 0.33
C LEU A 275 13.58 -20.70 -0.41
N ARG A 276 14.74 -20.94 0.23
CA ARG A 276 16.05 -20.78 -0.43
C ARG A 276 16.18 -21.65 -1.67
N TYR A 277 15.73 -22.91 -1.61
CA TYR A 277 15.82 -23.84 -2.72
C TYR A 277 14.92 -23.43 -3.89
N TYR A 278 13.67 -23.08 -3.65
CA TYR A 278 12.72 -22.74 -4.71
C TYR A 278 12.88 -21.32 -5.26
N LEU A 279 13.26 -20.36 -4.41
CA LEU A 279 13.54 -18.99 -4.87
C LEU A 279 14.93 -18.83 -5.49
N ARG A 280 15.75 -19.89 -5.50
CA ARG A 280 17.06 -19.90 -6.14
C ARG A 280 16.92 -19.64 -7.63
N ARG A 281 17.72 -18.71 -8.14
CA ARG A 281 17.84 -18.49 -9.58
C ARG A 281 18.93 -19.40 -10.14
N PRO A 282 18.79 -19.93 -11.36
CA PRO A 282 19.81 -20.75 -11.98
C PRO A 282 21.10 -19.97 -12.30
N GLU A 283 21.04 -18.64 -12.32
CA GLU A 283 22.17 -17.75 -12.64
C GLU A 283 22.94 -17.22 -11.42
N THR A 284 22.47 -17.47 -10.19
CA THR A 284 23.11 -16.98 -8.95
C THR A 284 24.08 -18.01 -8.36
N ASP A 285 25.34 -17.59 -8.15
CA ASP A 285 26.44 -18.39 -7.61
C ASP A 285 26.13 -18.91 -6.19
N ASP A 286 26.71 -20.06 -5.81
CA ASP A 286 26.51 -20.68 -4.48
C ASP A 286 26.91 -19.79 -3.30
N ALA A 287 27.68 -18.72 -3.54
CA ALA A 287 28.23 -17.82 -2.53
C ALA A 287 27.33 -16.62 -2.16
N SER A 288 26.21 -16.40 -2.86
CA SER A 288 25.31 -15.26 -2.62
C SER A 288 24.16 -15.56 -1.63
N TYR A 289 24.33 -16.54 -0.73
CA TYR A 289 23.28 -17.09 0.15
C TYR A 289 23.61 -17.17 1.65
#